data_AF-A0A9D7GDE3-F1
#
_entry.id   AF-A0A9D7GDE3-F1
#
_cell.length_a   1.000
_cell.length_b   1.000
_cell.length_c   1.000
_cell.angle_alpha   90.00
_cell.angle_beta   90.00
_cell.angle_gamma   90.00
#
_symmetry.space_group_name_H-M   'P 1'
#
loop_
_entity.id
_entity.type
_entity.pdbx_description
1 polymer ?
#
loop_
_entity_poly.entity_id
_entity_poly.type
_entity_poly.pdbx_seq_one_letter_code
_entity_poly.pdbx_strand_id
1 'polypeptide(L)'
;MQKLVYFIVFSVLFLSCQSKKEQLQNPLYEEVMFIHDEVMPKMGQMHKLKKELKSLKDKHPQSIDSILSAIKVIDDADEGMMVWMAEFRMPEKKSETTAYLEKEKVKIQKVSDDMYYSMELAQKLINSLNQKK
;
A
#
# COMPACT_ATOMS: atom_id res chain seq x y z
N MET A 1 24.56 -54.17 -9.03
CA MET A 1 23.14 -53.93 -9.37
C MET A 1 22.53 -52.99 -8.35
N GLN A 2 23.08 -51.78 -8.33
CA GLN A 2 22.59 -50.63 -7.60
C GLN A 2 21.75 -49.82 -8.60
N LYS A 3 20.81 -48.99 -8.11
CA LYS A 3 20.09 -47.95 -8.86
C LYS A 3 18.81 -48.36 -9.63
N LEU A 4 17.90 -49.11 -9.01
CA LEU A 4 16.54 -49.27 -9.59
C LEU A 4 15.37 -49.16 -8.58
N VAL A 5 15.56 -48.46 -7.47
CA VAL A 5 14.49 -48.30 -6.44
C VAL A 5 14.14 -46.83 -6.14
N TYR A 6 14.88 -45.85 -6.70
CA TYR A 6 14.68 -44.42 -6.43
C TYR A 6 13.94 -43.68 -7.55
N PHE A 7 12.83 -44.19 -8.07
CA PHE A 7 12.08 -43.46 -9.11
C PHE A 7 10.57 -43.35 -8.92
N ILE A 8 9.99 -43.78 -7.80
CA ILE A 8 8.53 -43.73 -7.61
C ILE A 8 8.18 -43.14 -6.24
N VAL A 9 8.63 -41.92 -5.93
CA VAL A 9 8.08 -41.15 -4.79
C VAL A 9 7.91 -39.63 -5.09
N PHE A 10 8.27 -39.12 -6.27
CA PHE A 10 8.29 -37.66 -6.50
C PHE A 10 7.15 -37.10 -7.38
N SER A 11 5.98 -37.76 -7.46
CA SER A 11 4.94 -37.34 -8.42
C SER A 11 3.53 -37.16 -7.83
N VAL A 12 3.41 -36.66 -6.59
CA VAL A 12 2.09 -36.32 -6.01
C VAL A 12 2.01 -34.91 -5.41
N LEU A 13 2.93 -33.98 -5.75
CA LEU A 13 2.89 -32.61 -5.20
C LEU A 13 2.37 -31.52 -6.16
N PHE A 14 1.88 -31.85 -7.36
CA PHE A 14 1.47 -30.84 -8.34
C PHE A 14 -0.04 -30.53 -8.42
N LEU A 15 -0.87 -31.13 -7.57
CA LEU A 15 -2.34 -30.94 -7.63
C LEU A 15 -2.89 -29.71 -6.89
N SER A 16 -2.04 -28.81 -6.35
CA SER A 16 -2.51 -27.68 -5.51
C SER A 16 -2.36 -26.28 -6.16
N CYS A 17 -2.10 -26.17 -7.46
CA CYS A 17 -1.77 -24.87 -8.10
C CYS A 17 -2.78 -24.38 -9.16
N GLN A 18 -4.02 -24.86 -9.15
CA GLN A 18 -5.01 -24.48 -10.17
C GLN A 18 -5.94 -23.34 -9.71
N SER A 19 -6.29 -23.26 -8.42
CA SER A 19 -7.19 -22.24 -7.87
C SER A 19 -6.60 -20.83 -7.84
N LYS A 20 -5.32 -20.68 -7.47
CA LYS A 20 -4.64 -19.37 -7.42
C LYS A 20 -4.51 -18.70 -8.79
N LYS A 21 -4.32 -19.49 -9.85
CA LYS A 21 -4.16 -18.98 -11.22
C LYS A 21 -5.45 -18.35 -11.76
N GLU A 22 -6.61 -18.89 -11.38
CA GLU A 22 -7.90 -18.38 -11.84
C GLU A 22 -8.29 -17.09 -11.10
N GLN A 23 -7.91 -16.96 -9.83
CA GLN A 23 -8.13 -15.73 -9.05
C GLN A 23 -7.32 -14.53 -9.56
N LEU A 24 -6.12 -14.79 -10.10
CA LEU A 24 -5.25 -13.77 -10.71
C LEU A 24 -5.77 -13.22 -12.05
N GLN A 25 -6.81 -13.84 -12.65
CA GLN A 25 -7.43 -13.39 -13.90
C GLN A 25 -8.76 -12.66 -13.66
N ASN A 26 -9.05 -12.23 -12.43
CA ASN A 26 -10.26 -11.48 -12.11
C ASN A 26 -10.07 -9.98 -12.42
N PRO A 27 -10.86 -9.36 -13.31
CA PRO A 27 -10.74 -7.93 -13.63
C PRO A 27 -10.81 -7.01 -12.40
N LEU A 28 -11.65 -7.34 -11.41
CA LEU A 28 -11.72 -6.55 -10.17
C LEU A 28 -10.44 -6.66 -9.34
N TYR A 29 -9.76 -7.81 -9.38
CA TYR A 29 -8.47 -7.95 -8.71
C TYR A 29 -7.42 -7.06 -9.37
N GLU A 30 -7.39 -7.02 -10.70
CA GLU A 30 -6.50 -6.12 -11.45
C GLU A 30 -6.79 -4.65 -11.12
N GLU A 31 -8.05 -4.25 -11.03
CA GLU A 31 -8.42 -2.88 -10.64
C GLU A 31 -7.96 -2.52 -9.21
N VAL A 32 -8.11 -3.43 -8.25
CA VAL A 32 -7.63 -3.22 -6.87
C VAL A 32 -6.11 -3.09 -6.85
N MET A 33 -5.40 -4.00 -7.53
CA MET A 33 -3.94 -3.99 -7.58
C MET A 33 -3.39 -2.81 -8.37
N PHE A 34 -4.10 -2.34 -9.39
CA PHE A 34 -3.70 -1.15 -10.15
C PHE A 34 -3.60 0.07 -9.23
N ILE A 35 -4.58 0.30 -8.36
CA ILE A 35 -4.56 1.42 -7.41
C ILE A 35 -3.39 1.23 -6.42
N HIS A 36 -3.23 0.04 -5.86
CA HIS A 36 -2.11 -0.30 -4.98
C HIS A 36 -0.75 0.02 -5.62
N ASP A 37 -0.52 -0.47 -6.84
CA ASP A 37 0.75 -0.30 -7.55
C ASP A 37 0.98 1.14 -7.98
N GLU A 38 -0.08 1.90 -8.29
CA GLU A 38 0.02 3.32 -8.61
C GLU A 38 0.53 4.14 -7.42
N VAL A 39 0.02 3.87 -6.21
CA VAL A 39 0.33 4.66 -5.02
C VAL A 39 1.54 4.15 -4.24
N MET A 40 1.93 2.89 -4.41
CA MET A 40 3.11 2.30 -3.76
C MET A 40 4.40 3.15 -3.91
N PRO A 41 4.76 3.64 -5.11
CA PRO A 41 5.93 4.52 -5.28
C PRO A 41 5.83 5.86 -4.53
N LYS A 42 4.62 6.31 -4.15
CA LYS A 42 4.40 7.58 -3.45
C LYS A 42 4.80 7.52 -1.98
N MET A 43 4.82 6.33 -1.36
CA MET A 43 5.36 6.14 0.01
C MET A 43 6.77 6.75 0.14
N GLY A 44 7.62 6.54 -0.87
CA GLY A 44 8.97 7.13 -0.91
C GLY A 44 8.96 8.66 -1.03
N GLN A 45 7.94 9.25 -1.65
CA GLN A 45 7.77 10.70 -1.77
C GLN A 45 7.25 11.29 -0.44
N MET A 46 6.26 10.65 0.18
CA MET A 46 5.74 11.00 1.51
C MET A 46 6.85 11.00 2.56
N HIS A 47 7.70 9.97 2.60
CA HIS A 47 8.87 9.93 3.49
C HIS A 47 9.84 11.10 3.26
N LYS A 48 10.05 11.54 2.01
CA LYS A 48 10.88 12.72 1.71
C LYS A 48 10.24 14.00 2.23
N LEU A 49 8.94 14.20 2.02
CA LEU A 49 8.18 15.35 2.53
C LEU A 49 8.21 15.40 4.06
N LYS A 50 8.01 14.26 4.72
CA LYS A 50 8.12 14.13 6.19
C LYS A 50 9.51 14.55 6.69
N LYS A 51 10.58 14.13 6.00
CA LYS A 51 11.95 14.53 6.34
C LYS A 51 12.18 16.03 6.18
N GLU A 52 11.64 16.62 5.12
CA GLU A 52 11.72 18.06 4.89
C GLU A 52 10.97 18.85 5.97
N LEU A 53 9.74 18.47 6.30
CA LEU A 53 8.96 19.05 7.40
C LEU A 53 9.73 19.02 8.73
N LYS A 54 10.35 17.88 9.06
CA LYS A 54 11.19 17.76 10.26
C LYS A 54 12.37 18.75 10.26
N SER A 55 12.97 19.00 9.10
CA SER A 55 14.09 19.95 8.96
C SER A 55 13.67 21.43 9.08
N LEU A 56 12.38 21.72 8.87
CA LEU A 56 11.80 23.06 8.99
C LEU A 56 11.34 23.37 10.42
N LYS A 57 11.14 22.35 11.26
CA LYS A 57 10.63 22.47 12.63
C LYS A 57 11.40 23.52 13.46
N ASP A 58 12.73 23.44 13.47
CA ASP A 58 13.56 24.32 14.29
C ASP A 58 13.70 25.74 13.70
N LYS A 59 13.42 25.89 12.40
CA LYS A 59 13.47 27.18 11.68
C LYS A 59 12.18 27.98 11.83
N HIS A 60 11.08 27.31 12.16
CA HIS A 60 9.74 27.91 12.23
C HIS A 60 9.01 27.51 13.53
N PRO A 61 9.49 27.98 14.71
CA PRO A 61 8.91 27.62 16.00
C PRO A 61 7.41 28.01 16.11
N GLN A 62 7.00 29.11 15.48
CA GLN A 62 5.60 29.55 15.41
C GLN A 62 4.68 28.63 14.58
N SER A 63 5.24 27.65 13.86
CA SER A 63 4.49 26.73 13.01
C SER A 63 4.70 25.26 13.40
N ILE A 64 5.24 25.01 14.61
CA ILE A 64 5.56 23.66 15.09
C ILE A 64 4.33 22.75 15.09
N ASP A 65 3.17 23.24 15.54
CA ASP A 65 1.94 22.44 15.60
C ASP A 65 1.45 22.04 14.20
N SER A 66 1.51 22.97 13.24
CA SER A 66 1.15 22.69 11.84
C SER A 66 2.11 21.68 11.21
N ILE A 67 3.41 21.77 11.51
CA ILE A 67 4.43 20.83 11.03
C ILE A 67 4.20 19.44 11.61
N LEU A 68 3.98 19.33 12.92
CA LEU A 68 3.71 18.06 13.59
C LEU A 68 2.40 17.43 13.12
N SER A 69 1.36 18.24 12.90
CA SER A 69 0.10 17.79 12.34
C SER A 69 0.28 17.23 10.92
N ALA A 70 0.99 17.93 10.03
CA ALA A 70 1.26 17.44 8.68
C ALA A 70 2.09 16.14 8.68
N ILE A 71 3.07 16.02 9.58
CA ILE A 71 3.83 14.78 9.77
C ILE A 71 2.90 13.64 10.22
N LYS A 72 1.99 13.89 11.17
CA LYS A 72 1.04 12.88 11.63
C LYS A 72 0.13 12.41 10.47
N VAL A 73 -0.36 13.32 9.64
CA VAL A 73 -1.21 12.95 8.48
C VAL A 73 -0.44 12.07 7.48
N ILE A 74 0.85 12.33 7.26
CA ILE A 74 1.70 11.43 6.46
C ILE A 74 1.80 10.05 7.13
N ASP A 75 2.06 10.01 8.43
CA ASP A 75 2.25 8.76 9.17
C ASP A 75 0.99 7.90 9.18
N ASP A 76 -0.17 8.52 9.36
CA ASP A 76 -1.47 7.85 9.31
C ASP A 76 -1.74 7.27 7.89
N ALA A 77 -1.36 7.99 6.83
CA ALA A 77 -1.53 7.52 5.46
C ALA A 77 -0.55 6.38 5.11
N ASP A 78 0.71 6.48 5.54
CA ASP A 78 1.70 5.40 5.42
C ASP A 78 1.20 4.14 6.15
N GLU A 79 0.70 4.29 7.38
CA GLU A 79 0.13 3.19 8.17
C GLU A 79 -1.10 2.56 7.50
N GLY A 80 -2.00 3.38 6.94
CA GLY A 80 -3.17 2.90 6.22
C GLY A 80 -2.81 1.94 5.08
N MET A 81 -1.78 2.27 4.30
CA MET A 81 -1.27 1.39 3.25
C MET A 81 -0.67 0.09 3.80
N MET A 82 0.11 0.18 4.88
CA MET A 82 0.70 -0.99 5.54
C MET A 82 -0.35 -1.94 6.11
N VAL A 83 -1.38 -1.40 6.78
CA VAL A 83 -2.50 -2.18 7.32
C VAL A 83 -3.27 -2.85 6.17
N TRP A 84 -3.57 -2.11 5.11
CA TRP A 84 -4.27 -2.69 3.96
C TRP A 84 -3.50 -3.88 3.36
N MET A 85 -2.20 -3.74 3.13
CA MET A 85 -1.35 -4.85 2.64
C MET A 85 -1.34 -6.04 3.62
N ALA A 86 -1.30 -5.75 4.93
CA ALA A 86 -1.30 -6.77 5.97
C ALA A 86 -2.63 -7.53 6.05
N GLU A 87 -3.76 -6.89 5.73
CA GLU A 87 -5.11 -7.46 5.83
C GLU A 87 -5.62 -8.08 4.52
N PHE A 88 -5.15 -7.62 3.37
CA PHE A 88 -5.65 -8.07 2.07
C PHE A 88 -5.40 -9.57 1.86
N ARG A 89 -6.47 -10.36 1.75
CA ARG A 89 -6.43 -11.82 1.58
C ARG A 89 -7.56 -12.28 0.66
N MET A 90 -7.21 -12.93 -0.43
CA MET A 90 -8.20 -13.49 -1.36
C MET A 90 -9.05 -14.57 -0.66
N PRO A 91 -10.40 -14.50 -0.75
CA PRO A 91 -11.26 -15.55 -0.23
C PRO A 91 -10.98 -16.89 -0.90
N GLU A 92 -11.13 -18.00 -0.18
CA GLU A 92 -10.96 -19.34 -0.77
C GLU A 92 -12.11 -19.70 -1.71
N LYS A 93 -13.32 -19.18 -1.43
CA LYS A 93 -14.51 -19.44 -2.23
C LYS A 93 -14.67 -18.41 -3.34
N LYS A 94 -14.75 -18.90 -4.58
CA LYS A 94 -14.99 -18.07 -5.77
C LYS A 94 -16.28 -17.24 -5.67
N SER A 95 -17.33 -17.78 -5.04
CA SER A 95 -18.61 -17.08 -4.85
C SER A 95 -18.51 -15.84 -3.96
N GLU A 96 -17.51 -15.77 -3.09
CA GLU A 96 -17.29 -14.64 -2.17
C GLU A 96 -16.30 -13.61 -2.74
N THR A 97 -15.59 -13.95 -3.82
CA THR A 97 -14.48 -13.16 -4.37
C THR A 97 -14.93 -11.79 -4.88
N THR A 98 -16.00 -11.70 -5.68
CA THR A 98 -16.49 -10.42 -6.24
C THR A 98 -16.84 -9.42 -5.14
N ALA A 99 -17.70 -9.81 -4.20
CA ALA A 99 -18.14 -8.93 -3.12
C ALA A 99 -17.00 -8.53 -2.16
N TYR A 100 -16.00 -9.39 -1.99
CA TYR A 100 -14.79 -9.04 -1.25
C TYR A 100 -13.96 -7.99 -2.00
N LEU A 101 -13.67 -8.21 -3.29
CA LEU A 101 -12.86 -7.30 -4.10
C LEU A 101 -13.51 -5.93 -4.27
N GLU A 102 -14.83 -5.84 -4.38
CA GLU A 102 -15.55 -4.56 -4.40
C GLU A 102 -15.31 -3.75 -3.12
N LYS A 103 -15.31 -4.42 -1.95
CA LYS A 103 -15.00 -3.77 -0.66
C LYS A 103 -13.53 -3.36 -0.59
N GLU A 104 -12.63 -4.23 -1.03
CA GLU A 104 -11.19 -3.92 -1.04
C GLU A 104 -10.86 -2.78 -2.00
N LYS A 105 -11.57 -2.67 -3.13
CA LYS A 105 -11.44 -1.53 -4.06
C LYS A 105 -11.77 -0.21 -3.38
N VAL A 106 -12.85 -0.15 -2.60
CA VAL A 106 -13.21 1.06 -1.84
C VAL A 106 -12.14 1.39 -0.79
N LYS A 107 -11.61 0.38 -0.09
CA LYS A 107 -10.57 0.58 0.92
C LYS A 107 -9.26 1.09 0.30
N ILE A 108 -8.77 0.45 -0.76
CA ILE A 108 -7.52 0.88 -1.40
C ILE A 108 -7.67 2.25 -2.07
N GLN A 109 -8.87 2.59 -2.58
CA GLN A 109 -9.14 3.94 -3.06
C GLN A 109 -9.04 4.96 -1.93
N LYS A 110 -9.59 4.66 -0.74
CA LYS A 110 -9.47 5.55 0.42
C LYS A 110 -8.01 5.73 0.86
N VAL A 111 -7.22 4.65 0.87
CA VAL A 111 -5.77 4.72 1.14
C VAL A 111 -5.07 5.62 0.12
N SER A 112 -5.36 5.44 -1.17
CA SER A 112 -4.84 6.30 -2.23
C SER A 112 -5.17 7.77 -2.00
N ASP A 113 -6.44 8.07 -1.71
CA ASP A 113 -6.89 9.45 -1.47
C ASP A 113 -6.19 10.08 -0.26
N ASP A 114 -5.99 9.31 0.83
CA ASP A 114 -5.28 9.77 2.03
C ASP A 114 -3.80 10.03 1.76
N MET A 115 -3.15 9.17 0.96
CA MET A 115 -1.76 9.37 0.54
C MET A 115 -1.62 10.66 -0.27
N TYR A 116 -2.46 10.88 -1.28
CA TYR A 116 -2.43 12.10 -2.09
C TYR A 116 -2.74 13.35 -1.25
N TYR A 117 -3.74 13.29 -0.37
CA TYR A 117 -4.06 14.37 0.54
C TYR A 117 -2.89 14.73 1.47
N SER A 118 -2.24 13.73 2.07
CA SER A 118 -1.09 13.95 2.96
C SER A 118 0.07 14.65 2.23
N MET A 119 0.31 14.29 0.97
CA MET A 119 1.34 14.90 0.14
C MET A 119 1.00 16.34 -0.22
N GLU A 120 -0.24 16.60 -0.63
CA GLU A 120 -0.70 17.95 -0.97
C GLU A 120 -0.61 18.89 0.24
N LEU A 121 -1.08 18.44 1.40
CA LEU A 121 -1.00 19.17 2.66
C LEU A 121 0.45 19.52 3.01
N ALA A 122 1.34 18.52 2.97
CA ALA A 122 2.75 18.70 3.28
C ALA A 122 3.44 19.66 2.31
N GLN A 123 3.21 19.51 1.00
CA GLN A 123 3.82 20.36 -0.02
C GLN A 123 3.35 21.82 0.11
N LYS A 124 2.05 22.05 0.34
CA LYS A 124 1.51 23.40 0.59
C LYS A 124 2.15 24.04 1.82
N LEU A 125 2.28 23.30 2.91
CA LEU A 125 2.91 23.79 4.13
C LEU A 125 4.39 24.12 3.91
N ILE A 126 5.16 23.20 3.30
CA ILE A 126 6.57 23.41 2.96
C ILE A 126 6.76 24.68 2.12
N ASN A 127 5.95 24.85 1.07
CA ASN A 127 6.01 26.02 0.20
C ASN A 127 5.74 27.33 0.98
N SER A 128 4.71 27.33 1.83
CA SER A 128 4.37 28.47 2.68
C SER A 128 5.50 28.84 3.66
N LEU A 129 6.14 27.84 4.28
CA LEU A 129 7.24 28.07 5.21
C LEU A 129 8.50 28.59 4.51
N ASN A 130 8.81 28.07 3.31
CA ASN A 130 9.98 28.50 2.54
C ASN A 130 9.82 29.91 1.94
N GLN A 131 8.59 30.36 1.65
CA GLN A 131 8.32 31.72 1.15
C GLN A 131 8.40 32.80 2.24
N LYS A 132 8.22 32.43 3.52
CA LYS A 132 8.28 33.35 4.68
C LYS A 132 9.72 33.55 5.21
N LYS A 133 10.74 33.28 4.39
CA LYS A 133 12.14 33.54 4.72
C LYS A 133 12.50 35.00 4.66
#